data_AF-A0A1Z5K3U1-F1
#
_entry.id   AF-A0A1Z5K3U1-F1
#
_cell.length_a   1.000
_cell.length_b   1.000
_cell.length_c   1.000
_cell.angle_alpha   90.00
_cell.angle_beta   90.00
_cell.angle_gamma   90.00
#
_symmetry.space_group_name_H-M   'P 1'
#
loop_
_entity.id
_entity.type
_entity.pdbx_description
1 polymer ?
#
loop_
_entity_poly.entity_id
_entity_poly.type
_entity_poly.pdbx_seq_one_letter_code
_entity_poly.pdbx_strand_id
1 'polypeptide(L)'
;MSRRLAAARLILTGCLLHLVTSITVREYAARPSVQKARASPQRPESVLSFFFAGVDYSDAAQVDEILRNGACLQIMQPLWWTGDPEYDALCRSFSETVRHAGTKGSFDSSQEDSGVLSEIDKTMSELILCDQLSRNCFRGEAEAFAYEPVAIQAARSIAEEALCSLEVITDKGEIYPPYLSFCATAMMHSESLADHELAVNVIELGKSTAPSQVRRFFELQMSMELAHMDVIKRFGRYPHRNDALGRQSTRDEALWLSDYDNLPAWAKSQMKSPGKK
;
A
#
# COMPACT_ATOMS: atom_id res chain seq x y z
N MET A 1 18.85 7.55 -40.69
CA MET A 1 18.29 8.86 -40.26
C MET A 1 16.80 8.65 -40.06
N SER A 2 16.34 8.43 -38.80
CA SER A 2 15.74 9.46 -37.92
C SER A 2 14.37 9.90 -38.45
N ARG A 3 13.21 9.83 -37.79
CA ARG A 3 12.73 9.56 -36.41
C ARG A 3 11.21 9.32 -36.56
N ARG A 4 10.64 8.30 -35.93
CA ARG A 4 9.74 8.41 -34.76
C ARG A 4 8.79 9.62 -34.79
N LEU A 5 7.49 9.36 -34.94
CA LEU A 5 6.40 9.98 -34.18
C LEU A 5 5.10 9.23 -34.49
N ALA A 6 4.30 9.00 -33.45
CA ALA A 6 2.99 8.33 -33.41
C ALA A 6 2.97 6.86 -32.97
N ALA A 7 3.25 6.64 -31.68
CA ALA A 7 2.70 5.52 -30.93
C ALA A 7 2.39 6.00 -29.51
N ALA A 8 1.32 5.45 -28.92
CA ALA A 8 0.76 5.71 -27.59
C ALA A 8 -0.27 6.84 -27.45
N ARG A 9 -1.40 6.70 -28.15
CA ARG A 9 -2.74 7.03 -27.62
C ARG A 9 -3.68 5.86 -27.93
N LEU A 10 -4.36 5.37 -26.89
CA LEU A 10 -5.35 4.29 -26.85
C LEU A 10 -4.85 2.86 -27.17
N ILE A 11 -4.76 2.01 -26.16
CA ILE A 11 -5.53 0.74 -26.08
C ILE A 11 -5.89 0.51 -24.60
N LEU A 12 -7.11 0.93 -24.23
CA LEU A 12 -7.79 0.48 -23.01
C LEU A 12 -9.26 0.27 -23.39
N THR A 13 -9.48 -0.64 -24.33
CA THR A 13 -10.80 -1.12 -24.74
C THR A 13 -10.65 -2.55 -25.22
N GLY A 14 -11.24 -3.49 -24.50
CA GLY A 14 -11.38 -4.88 -24.97
C GLY A 14 -11.11 -5.95 -23.93
N CYS A 15 -11.86 -5.95 -22.83
CA CYS A 15 -12.19 -7.20 -22.13
C CYS A 15 -13.54 -7.01 -21.47
N LEU A 16 -14.50 -7.91 -21.72
CA LEU A 16 -15.73 -8.02 -20.95
C LEU A 16 -15.37 -8.46 -19.51
N LEU A 17 -14.82 -7.53 -18.73
CA LEU A 17 -14.87 -7.61 -17.28
C LEU A 17 -16.24 -7.06 -16.91
N HIS A 18 -17.02 -7.85 -16.17
CA HIS A 18 -18.23 -7.34 -15.53
C HIS A 18 -17.89 -6.00 -14.88
N LEU A 19 -18.75 -5.00 -15.12
CA LEU A 19 -18.72 -3.69 -14.48
C LEU A 19 -18.83 -3.88 -12.97
N VAL A 20 -17.72 -4.18 -12.30
CA VAL A 20 -17.57 -3.88 -10.88
C VAL A 20 -17.41 -2.37 -10.86
N THR A 21 -18.50 -1.66 -10.61
CA THR A 21 -18.46 -0.22 -10.38
C THR A 21 -17.48 0.02 -9.25
N SER A 22 -16.36 0.69 -9.56
CA SER A 22 -15.37 1.15 -8.59
C SER A 22 -16.09 1.91 -7.48
N ILE A 23 -15.89 1.53 -6.22
CA ILE A 23 -16.58 2.17 -5.11
C ILE A 23 -16.18 3.65 -5.02
N THR A 24 -17.17 4.52 -4.89
CA THR A 24 -16.92 5.95 -4.63
C THR A 24 -16.58 6.17 -3.15
N VAL A 25 -15.88 7.27 -2.83
CA VAL A 25 -15.60 7.65 -1.44
C VAL A 25 -16.90 7.75 -0.63
N ARG A 26 -17.97 8.30 -1.23
CA ARG A 26 -19.28 8.41 -0.59
C ARG A 26 -19.89 7.05 -0.23
N GLU A 27 -19.91 6.12 -1.17
CA GLU A 27 -20.45 4.77 -0.93
C GLU A 27 -19.63 4.02 0.12
N TYR A 28 -18.30 4.17 0.08
CA TYR A 28 -17.41 3.58 1.06
C TYR A 28 -17.62 4.18 2.46
N ALA A 29 -17.69 5.51 2.58
CA ALA A 29 -17.94 6.22 3.84
C ALA A 29 -19.31 5.88 4.47
N ALA A 30 -20.30 5.49 3.67
CA ALA A 30 -21.62 5.10 4.13
C ALA A 30 -21.68 3.68 4.72
N ARG A 31 -20.64 2.85 4.54
CA ARG A 31 -20.62 1.48 5.08
C ARG A 31 -20.63 1.50 6.62
N PRO A 32 -21.51 0.72 7.29
CA PRO A 32 -21.53 0.64 8.74
C PRO A 32 -20.19 0.23 9.36
N SER A 33 -19.46 -0.70 8.73
CA SER A 33 -18.12 -1.12 9.18
C SER A 33 -17.11 0.03 9.13
N VAL A 34 -17.13 0.84 8.08
CA VAL A 34 -16.26 2.03 7.94
C VAL A 34 -16.60 3.09 9.00
N GLN A 35 -17.88 3.31 9.28
CA GLN A 35 -18.30 4.23 10.35
C GLN A 35 -17.87 3.73 11.73
N LYS A 36 -18.06 2.44 12.02
CA LYS A 36 -17.64 1.79 13.26
C LYS A 36 -16.13 1.89 13.45
N ALA A 37 -15.35 1.57 12.42
CA ALA A 37 -13.90 1.64 12.46
C ALA A 37 -13.40 3.06 12.80
N ARG A 38 -13.98 4.08 12.16
CA ARG A 38 -13.61 5.49 12.42
C ARG A 38 -14.03 6.00 13.79
N ALA A 39 -15.01 5.35 14.43
CA ALA A 39 -15.42 5.66 15.80
C ALA A 39 -14.51 5.00 16.86
N SER A 40 -13.63 4.07 16.47
CA SER A 40 -12.67 3.41 17.36
C SER A 40 -11.31 3.21 16.67
N PRO A 41 -10.69 4.28 16.14
CA PRO A 41 -9.50 4.20 15.29
C PRO A 41 -8.25 3.66 15.99
N GLN A 42 -8.27 3.53 17.32
CA GLN A 42 -7.20 2.99 18.14
C GLN A 42 -7.13 1.45 18.15
N ARG A 43 -8.14 0.76 17.60
CA ARG A 43 -8.20 -0.70 17.56
C ARG A 43 -7.56 -1.26 16.28
N PRO A 44 -6.68 -2.28 16.36
CA PRO A 44 -6.16 -2.99 15.19
C PRO A 44 -7.26 -3.45 14.21
N GLU A 45 -8.36 -4.00 14.72
CA GLU A 45 -9.50 -4.46 13.92
C GLU A 45 -10.14 -3.31 13.16
N SER A 46 -10.19 -2.12 13.77
CA SER A 46 -10.76 -0.94 13.11
C SER A 46 -9.86 -0.47 11.97
N VAL A 47 -8.54 -0.53 12.14
CA VAL A 47 -7.59 -0.23 11.06
C VAL A 47 -7.76 -1.20 9.90
N LEU A 48 -7.73 -2.50 10.18
CA LEU A 48 -7.84 -3.53 9.15
C LEU A 48 -9.21 -3.52 8.47
N SER A 49 -10.29 -3.43 9.26
CA SER A 49 -11.66 -3.37 8.74
C SER A 49 -11.83 -2.14 7.86
N PHE A 50 -11.38 -0.95 8.29
CA PHE A 50 -11.36 0.23 7.44
C PHE A 50 -10.61 -0.07 6.15
N PHE A 51 -9.33 -0.39 6.25
CA PHE A 51 -8.46 -0.45 5.09
C PHE A 51 -8.87 -1.55 4.08
N PHE A 52 -9.24 -2.73 4.55
CA PHE A 52 -9.64 -3.88 3.73
C PHE A 52 -11.15 -3.96 3.50
N ALA A 53 -11.70 -2.91 2.88
CA ALA A 53 -13.07 -2.89 2.36
C ALA A 53 -14.19 -3.14 3.38
N GLY A 54 -13.97 -2.86 4.67
CA GLY A 54 -15.00 -3.02 5.70
C GLY A 54 -15.18 -4.45 6.20
N VAL A 55 -14.21 -5.33 6.00
CA VAL A 55 -14.24 -6.74 6.46
C VAL A 55 -14.47 -6.84 7.97
N ASP A 56 -15.31 -7.77 8.38
CA ASP A 56 -15.43 -8.21 9.78
C ASP A 56 -14.59 -9.49 9.99
N TYR A 57 -13.51 -9.38 10.76
CA TYR A 57 -12.60 -10.50 11.02
C TYR A 57 -13.24 -11.63 11.84
N SER A 58 -14.37 -11.35 12.52
CA SER A 58 -15.13 -12.39 13.24
C SER A 58 -16.05 -13.20 12.33
N ASP A 59 -16.24 -12.75 11.08
CA ASP A 59 -17.06 -13.41 10.06
C ASP A 59 -16.16 -14.11 9.03
N ALA A 60 -16.02 -15.43 9.19
CA ALA A 60 -15.18 -16.25 8.30
C ALA A 60 -15.58 -16.14 6.82
N ALA A 61 -16.87 -15.94 6.51
CA ALA A 61 -17.32 -15.80 5.12
C ALA A 61 -16.83 -14.48 4.51
N GLN A 62 -16.84 -13.40 5.30
CA GLN A 62 -16.26 -12.12 4.87
C GLN A 62 -14.75 -12.18 4.75
N VAL A 63 -14.05 -12.83 5.68
CA VAL A 63 -12.59 -13.04 5.57
C VAL A 63 -12.25 -13.80 4.28
N ASP A 64 -12.98 -14.87 3.97
CA ASP A 64 -12.77 -15.65 2.76
C ASP A 64 -13.07 -14.84 1.49
N GLU A 65 -14.19 -14.13 1.43
CA GLU A 65 -14.58 -13.33 0.26
C GLU A 65 -13.67 -12.12 0.05
N ILE A 66 -13.44 -11.33 1.11
CA ILE A 66 -12.81 -10.02 1.01
C ILE A 66 -11.29 -10.14 0.98
N LEU A 67 -10.71 -11.00 1.83
CA LEU A 67 -9.27 -11.13 1.99
C LEU A 67 -8.72 -12.31 1.19
N ARG A 68 -9.18 -13.53 1.46
CA ARG A 68 -8.62 -14.76 0.87
C ARG A 68 -8.83 -14.82 -0.64
N ASN A 69 -10.02 -14.47 -1.11
CA ASN A 69 -10.34 -14.31 -2.53
C ASN A 69 -9.85 -12.99 -3.13
N GLY A 70 -9.33 -12.09 -2.29
CA GLY A 70 -8.73 -10.82 -2.67
C GLY A 70 -9.71 -9.79 -3.26
N ALA A 71 -11.01 -9.89 -2.96
CA ALA A 71 -12.00 -8.94 -3.48
C ALA A 71 -11.70 -7.49 -3.03
N CYS A 72 -11.10 -7.28 -1.86
CA CYS A 72 -10.68 -5.95 -1.41
C CYS A 72 -9.70 -5.28 -2.39
N LEU A 73 -8.82 -6.04 -3.06
CA LEU A 73 -7.85 -5.49 -4.02
C LEU A 73 -8.53 -4.81 -5.20
N GLN A 74 -9.70 -5.30 -5.60
CA GLN A 74 -10.50 -4.71 -6.68
C GLN A 74 -11.40 -3.60 -6.15
N ILE A 75 -12.07 -3.83 -5.00
CA ILE A 75 -12.99 -2.86 -4.39
C ILE A 75 -12.26 -1.56 -4.04
N MET A 76 -11.10 -1.66 -3.40
CA MET A 76 -10.39 -0.51 -2.82
C MET A 76 -9.37 0.13 -3.77
N GLN A 77 -9.06 -0.50 -4.91
CA GLN A 77 -8.17 0.06 -5.95
C GLN A 77 -8.37 1.57 -6.20
N PRO A 78 -9.59 2.06 -6.48
CA PRO A 78 -9.82 3.49 -6.74
C PRO A 78 -9.51 4.39 -5.55
N LEU A 79 -9.61 3.89 -4.31
CA LEU A 79 -9.38 4.67 -3.10
C LEU A 79 -7.89 4.69 -2.71
N TRP A 80 -7.20 3.56 -2.82
CA TRP A 80 -5.80 3.45 -2.41
C TRP A 80 -4.83 4.21 -3.33
N TRP A 81 -5.04 4.19 -4.65
CA TRP A 81 -4.04 4.68 -5.61
C TRP A 81 -4.37 5.99 -6.33
N THR A 82 -5.54 6.59 -6.08
CA THR A 82 -5.95 7.83 -6.78
C THR A 82 -5.48 9.11 -6.05
N GLY A 83 -5.35 9.08 -4.73
CA GLY A 83 -5.01 10.28 -3.94
C GLY A 83 -6.15 11.30 -3.89
N ASP A 84 -7.32 10.85 -3.41
CA ASP A 84 -8.54 11.66 -3.30
C ASP A 84 -8.61 12.41 -1.95
N PRO A 85 -8.76 13.76 -1.94
CA PRO A 85 -8.88 14.54 -0.71
C PRO A 85 -10.08 14.16 0.19
N GLU A 86 -11.17 13.64 -0.38
CA GLU A 86 -12.32 13.15 0.40
C GLU A 86 -11.97 11.85 1.12
N TYR A 87 -11.22 10.95 0.46
CA TYR A 87 -10.74 9.72 1.10
C TYR A 87 -9.71 10.04 2.19
N ASP A 88 -8.80 10.97 1.93
CA ASP A 88 -7.85 11.46 2.94
C ASP A 88 -8.58 12.02 4.17
N ALA A 89 -9.75 12.65 3.99
CA ALA A 89 -10.58 13.12 5.10
C ALA A 89 -11.13 11.99 5.97
N LEU A 90 -11.40 10.82 5.39
CA LEU A 90 -11.76 9.63 6.16
C LEU A 90 -10.55 9.10 6.93
N CYS A 91 -9.39 9.00 6.28
CA CYS A 91 -8.16 8.50 6.90
C CYS A 91 -7.71 9.36 8.09
N ARG A 92 -7.93 10.68 8.05
CA ARG A 92 -7.54 11.60 9.15
C ARG A 92 -8.12 11.24 10.53
N SER A 93 -9.18 10.44 10.64
CA SER A 93 -9.63 9.93 11.96
C SER A 93 -8.60 9.01 12.62
N PHE A 94 -7.64 8.47 11.88
CA PHE A 94 -6.59 7.59 12.38
C PHE A 94 -5.28 8.32 12.70
N SER A 95 -5.18 9.64 12.51
CA SER A 95 -3.89 10.35 12.60
C SER A 95 -3.20 10.22 13.97
N GLU A 96 -3.97 10.20 15.06
CA GLU A 96 -3.42 9.99 16.40
C GLU A 96 -2.92 8.55 16.59
N THR A 97 -3.67 7.56 16.09
CA THR A 97 -3.26 6.16 16.10
C THR A 97 -1.99 5.94 15.27
N VAL A 98 -1.88 6.59 14.10
CA VAL A 98 -0.67 6.54 13.27
C VAL A 98 0.54 7.05 14.06
N ARG A 99 0.42 8.22 14.71
CA ARG A 99 1.49 8.78 15.56
C ARG A 99 1.85 7.86 16.72
N HIS A 100 0.85 7.25 17.35
CA HIS A 100 1.07 6.33 18.46
C HIS A 100 1.87 5.09 18.01
N ALA A 101 1.36 4.37 17.00
CA ALA A 101 2.01 3.18 16.45
C ALA A 101 3.42 3.51 15.93
N GLY A 102 3.57 4.60 15.19
CA GLY A 102 4.84 5.02 14.60
C GLY A 102 5.89 5.49 15.60
N THR A 103 5.51 5.88 16.83
CA THR A 103 6.47 6.32 17.87
C THR A 103 6.76 5.24 18.92
N LYS A 104 5.82 4.34 19.17
CA LYS A 104 5.96 3.25 20.16
C LYS A 104 6.40 1.93 19.56
N GLY A 105 6.22 1.75 18.25
CA GLY A 105 6.48 0.48 17.56
C GLY A 105 5.48 -0.61 17.91
N SER A 106 4.32 -0.24 18.48
CA SER A 106 3.19 -1.13 18.70
C SER A 106 1.89 -0.34 18.93
N PHE A 107 0.76 -1.02 18.85
CA PHE A 107 -0.50 -0.50 19.40
C PHE A 107 -0.43 -0.36 20.94
N ASP A 108 -1.31 0.48 21.48
CA ASP A 108 -1.48 0.63 22.93
C ASP A 108 -2.06 -0.65 23.51
N SER A 109 -1.24 -1.40 24.27
CA SER A 109 -1.63 -2.66 24.92
C SER A 109 -2.74 -2.51 25.97
N SER A 110 -3.11 -1.27 26.34
CA SER A 110 -4.27 -1.02 27.22
C SER A 110 -5.61 -1.10 26.51
N GLN A 111 -5.62 -1.17 25.18
CA GLN A 111 -6.85 -1.38 24.40
C GLN A 111 -7.12 -2.88 24.28
N GLU A 112 -8.27 -3.33 24.78
CA GLU A 112 -8.73 -4.71 24.60
C GLU A 112 -8.93 -4.99 23.10
N ASP A 113 -8.07 -5.85 22.57
CA ASP A 113 -8.29 -6.65 21.35
C ASP A 113 -9.52 -7.54 21.60
N SER A 114 -10.38 -7.66 20.59
CA SER A 114 -11.53 -8.57 20.61
C SER A 114 -11.13 -10.04 20.78
N GLY A 115 -9.85 -10.36 20.61
CA GLY A 115 -9.27 -11.70 20.66
C GLY A 115 -9.48 -12.48 19.35
N VAL A 116 -9.95 -11.78 18.31
CA VAL A 116 -10.26 -12.35 17.00
C VAL A 116 -9.04 -12.31 16.08
N LEU A 117 -8.14 -11.35 16.27
CA LEU A 117 -6.97 -11.15 15.41
C LEU A 117 -5.81 -12.07 15.77
N SER A 118 -5.16 -12.61 14.74
CA SER A 118 -3.85 -13.23 14.86
C SER A 118 -2.75 -12.18 15.12
N GLU A 119 -1.54 -12.62 15.47
CA GLU A 119 -0.40 -11.72 15.59
C GLU A 119 0.03 -11.15 14.22
N ILE A 120 -0.17 -11.91 13.13
CA ILE A 120 0.03 -11.43 11.76
C ILE A 120 -0.92 -10.27 11.46
N ASP A 121 -2.20 -10.37 11.84
CA ASP A 121 -3.19 -9.31 11.62
C ASP A 121 -2.80 -8.03 12.36
N LYS A 122 -2.39 -8.15 13.63
CA LYS A 122 -1.91 -7.01 14.41
C LYS A 122 -0.71 -6.35 13.75
N THR A 123 0.27 -7.14 13.33
CA THR A 123 1.46 -6.66 12.62
C THR A 123 1.09 -5.98 11.29
N MET A 124 0.14 -6.54 10.55
CA MET A 124 -0.38 -5.92 9.32
C MET A 124 -1.08 -4.59 9.62
N SER A 125 -1.83 -4.49 10.71
CA SER A 125 -2.49 -3.24 11.09
C SER A 125 -1.47 -2.12 11.40
N GLU A 126 -0.32 -2.47 11.99
CA GLU A 126 0.79 -1.53 12.23
C GLU A 126 1.43 -1.07 10.91
N LEU A 127 1.66 -2.01 9.98
CA LEU A 127 2.13 -1.71 8.63
C LEU A 127 1.20 -0.73 7.93
N ILE A 128 -0.11 -1.01 7.93
CA ILE A 128 -1.12 -0.16 7.29
C ILE A 128 -1.16 1.24 7.91
N LEU A 129 -1.09 1.36 9.24
CA LEU A 129 -1.02 2.68 9.90
C LEU A 129 0.22 3.46 9.45
N CYS A 130 1.38 2.81 9.53
CA CYS A 130 2.67 3.50 9.42
C CYS A 130 3.08 3.78 7.97
N ASP A 131 2.57 3.03 6.98
CA ASP A 131 2.85 3.27 5.56
C ASP A 131 1.65 3.82 4.77
N GLN A 132 0.46 3.22 4.87
CA GLN A 132 -0.66 3.60 4.01
C GLN A 132 -1.45 4.77 4.60
N LEU A 133 -1.95 4.63 5.83
CA LEU A 133 -2.74 5.66 6.47
C LEU A 133 -1.90 6.91 6.79
N SER A 134 -0.61 6.78 7.12
CA SER A 134 0.30 7.93 7.29
C SER A 134 0.35 8.81 6.04
N ARG A 135 0.49 8.20 4.85
CA ARG A 135 0.52 8.91 3.55
C ARG A 135 -0.79 9.61 3.22
N ASN A 136 -1.93 9.03 3.59
CA ASN A 136 -3.24 9.67 3.42
C ASN A 136 -3.50 10.76 4.46
N CYS A 137 -3.14 10.54 5.72
CA CYS A 137 -3.37 11.49 6.82
C CYS A 137 -2.58 12.78 6.64
N PHE A 138 -1.34 12.67 6.16
CA PHE A 138 -0.34 13.74 6.14
C PHE A 138 0.15 14.05 4.72
N ARG A 139 -0.70 13.83 3.70
CA ARG A 139 -0.32 13.97 2.28
C ARG A 139 0.38 15.30 2.00
N GLY A 140 1.58 15.23 1.43
CA GLY A 140 2.37 16.42 1.06
C GLY A 140 3.21 17.00 2.21
N GLU A 141 3.15 16.40 3.40
CA GLU A 141 3.93 16.77 4.58
C GLU A 141 5.06 15.75 4.84
N ALA A 142 6.10 16.14 5.57
CA ALA A 142 7.19 15.23 5.93
C ALA A 142 6.72 14.06 6.83
N GLU A 143 5.67 14.29 7.62
CA GLU A 143 5.11 13.28 8.52
C GLU A 143 4.53 12.06 7.78
N ALA A 144 4.15 12.21 6.50
CA ALA A 144 3.72 11.09 5.65
C ALA A 144 4.76 9.98 5.51
N PHE A 145 6.05 10.29 5.72
CA PHE A 145 7.16 9.34 5.59
C PHE A 145 7.82 9.01 6.93
N ALA A 146 7.43 9.68 8.02
CA ALA A 146 8.14 9.62 9.30
C ALA A 146 8.13 8.22 9.94
N TYR A 147 7.12 7.42 9.62
CA TYR A 147 6.87 6.11 10.24
C TYR A 147 7.19 4.93 9.31
N GLU A 148 7.75 5.19 8.13
CA GLU A 148 8.13 4.17 7.15
C GLU A 148 9.04 3.06 7.73
N PRO A 149 10.03 3.35 8.62
CA PRO A 149 10.85 2.29 9.23
C PRO A 149 10.06 1.24 10.01
N VAL A 150 8.99 1.65 10.72
CA VAL A 150 8.12 0.72 11.47
C VAL A 150 7.36 -0.17 10.50
N ALA A 151 6.79 0.41 9.44
CA ALA A 151 6.06 -0.36 8.44
C ALA A 151 6.94 -1.34 7.68
N ILE A 152 8.18 -0.96 7.34
CA ILE A 152 9.14 -1.86 6.67
C ILE A 152 9.49 -3.03 7.58
N GLN A 153 9.69 -2.80 8.88
CA GLN A 153 9.98 -3.89 9.82
C GLN A 153 8.81 -4.89 9.92
N ALA A 154 7.58 -4.37 10.06
CA ALA A 154 6.37 -5.21 10.05
C ALA A 154 6.24 -6.00 8.73
N ALA A 155 6.50 -5.34 7.59
CA ALA A 155 6.45 -5.97 6.27
C ALA A 155 7.46 -7.12 6.13
N ARG A 156 8.71 -6.91 6.57
CA ARG A 156 9.75 -7.94 6.56
C ARG A 156 9.36 -9.13 7.42
N SER A 157 8.85 -8.90 8.63
CA SER A 157 8.44 -9.97 9.55
C SER A 157 7.39 -10.88 8.90
N ILE A 158 6.32 -10.29 8.34
CA ILE A 158 5.26 -11.06 7.67
C ILE A 158 5.79 -11.74 6.40
N ALA A 159 6.64 -11.06 5.62
CA ALA A 159 7.23 -11.61 4.41
C ALA A 159 8.13 -12.83 4.68
N GLU A 160 8.98 -12.75 5.70
CA GLU A 160 9.85 -13.84 6.12
C GLU A 160 9.03 -15.05 6.57
N GLU A 161 7.97 -14.83 7.36
CA GLU A 161 7.07 -15.90 7.79
C GLU A 161 6.36 -16.57 6.60
N ALA A 162 5.83 -15.76 5.67
CA ALA A 162 5.21 -16.22 4.43
C ALA A 162 6.16 -17.08 3.57
N LEU A 163 7.43 -16.66 3.46
CA LEU A 163 8.43 -17.37 2.66
C LEU A 163 8.97 -18.63 3.36
N CYS A 164 8.91 -18.69 4.68
CA CYS A 164 9.36 -19.86 5.45
C CYS A 164 8.35 -21.01 5.44
N SER A 165 7.05 -20.71 5.39
CA SER A 165 6.00 -21.73 5.41
C SER A 165 4.86 -21.40 4.45
N LEU A 166 4.60 -22.31 3.51
CA LEU A 166 3.42 -22.17 2.66
C LEU A 166 2.10 -22.43 3.42
N GLU A 167 2.15 -23.10 4.58
CA GLU A 167 0.95 -23.42 5.37
C GLU A 167 0.21 -22.17 5.83
N VAL A 168 0.94 -21.09 6.15
CA VAL A 168 0.36 -19.80 6.57
C VAL A 168 -0.32 -19.05 5.42
N ILE A 169 -0.22 -19.51 4.18
CA ILE A 169 -0.83 -18.90 2.97
C ILE A 169 -1.84 -19.86 2.30
N THR A 170 -2.23 -20.93 2.98
CA THR A 170 -3.25 -21.87 2.48
C THR A 170 -4.67 -21.35 2.67
N ASP A 171 -5.67 -22.12 2.26
CA ASP A 171 -7.09 -21.83 2.54
C ASP A 171 -7.43 -21.74 4.03
N LYS A 172 -6.53 -22.19 4.91
CA LYS A 172 -6.65 -22.08 6.38
C LYS A 172 -5.55 -21.21 6.99
N GLY A 173 -4.68 -20.64 6.17
CA GLY A 173 -3.61 -19.75 6.59
C GLY A 173 -4.12 -18.38 6.99
N GLU A 174 -3.26 -17.67 7.72
CA GLU A 174 -3.49 -16.33 8.30
C GLU A 174 -2.91 -15.21 7.43
N ILE A 175 -2.17 -15.54 6.36
CA ILE A 175 -1.63 -14.58 5.40
C ILE A 175 -2.45 -14.60 4.11
N TYR A 176 -3.10 -13.48 3.82
CA TYR A 176 -3.97 -13.33 2.65
C TYR A 176 -3.24 -12.68 1.47
N PRO A 177 -3.71 -12.85 0.22
CA PRO A 177 -3.18 -12.12 -0.93
C PRO A 177 -3.02 -10.60 -0.75
N PRO A 178 -4.01 -9.84 -0.20
CA PRO A 178 -3.80 -8.43 0.08
C PRO A 178 -2.66 -8.16 1.07
N TYR A 179 -2.41 -9.04 2.05
CA TYR A 179 -1.31 -8.86 2.99
C TYR A 179 0.04 -8.96 2.29
N LEU A 180 0.23 -9.99 1.44
CA LEU A 180 1.44 -10.11 0.61
C LEU A 180 1.64 -8.86 -0.26
N SER A 181 0.56 -8.35 -0.86
CA SER A 181 0.62 -7.14 -1.66
C SER A 181 1.07 -5.92 -0.84
N PHE A 182 0.52 -5.69 0.35
CA PHE A 182 0.90 -4.53 1.15
C PHE A 182 2.26 -4.67 1.83
N CYS A 183 2.72 -5.88 2.16
CA CYS A 183 4.12 -6.13 2.52
C CYS A 183 5.07 -5.73 1.38
N ALA A 184 4.78 -6.16 0.16
CA ALA A 184 5.57 -5.77 -1.01
C ALA A 184 5.53 -4.25 -1.26
N THR A 185 4.37 -3.60 -1.13
CA THR A 185 4.25 -2.13 -1.29
C THR A 185 5.03 -1.36 -0.23
N ALA A 186 4.99 -1.77 1.04
CA ALA A 186 5.76 -1.11 2.10
C ALA A 186 7.28 -1.25 1.85
N MET A 187 7.73 -2.43 1.43
CA MET A 187 9.13 -2.65 1.04
C MET A 187 9.53 -1.89 -0.23
N MET A 188 8.63 -1.77 -1.22
CA MET A 188 8.82 -0.95 -2.42
C MET A 188 9.09 0.51 -2.07
N HIS A 189 8.57 1.01 -0.94
CA HIS A 189 8.82 2.37 -0.49
C HIS A 189 10.19 2.56 0.18
N SER A 190 10.88 1.49 0.55
CA SER A 190 12.22 1.53 1.16
C SER A 190 13.28 2.05 0.20
N GLU A 191 14.33 2.69 0.73
CA GLU A 191 15.55 3.05 -0.01
C GLU A 191 16.65 1.97 0.12
N SER A 192 16.28 0.73 0.45
CA SER A 192 17.17 -0.43 0.56
C SER A 192 16.97 -1.41 -0.59
N LEU A 193 18.04 -1.74 -1.32
CA LEU A 193 17.98 -2.73 -2.40
C LEU A 193 17.54 -4.12 -1.92
N ALA A 194 17.93 -4.52 -0.72
CA ALA A 194 17.55 -5.82 -0.15
C ALA A 194 16.03 -5.92 0.09
N ASP A 195 15.36 -4.80 0.40
CA ASP A 195 13.90 -4.79 0.57
C ASP A 195 13.19 -4.99 -0.76
N HIS A 196 13.71 -4.41 -1.83
CA HIS A 196 13.20 -4.66 -3.18
C HIS A 196 13.37 -6.12 -3.60
N GLU A 197 14.51 -6.75 -3.29
CA GLU A 197 14.74 -8.17 -3.55
C GLU A 197 13.76 -9.06 -2.78
N LEU A 198 13.48 -8.73 -1.51
CA LEU A 198 12.47 -9.42 -0.72
C LEU A 198 11.06 -9.19 -1.25
N ALA A 199 10.71 -7.96 -1.65
CA ALA A 199 9.43 -7.64 -2.27
C ALA A 199 9.18 -8.44 -3.56
N VAL A 200 10.20 -8.61 -4.41
CA VAL A 200 10.12 -9.46 -5.60
C VAL A 200 9.74 -10.90 -5.23
N ASN A 201 10.37 -11.48 -4.20
CA ASN A 201 10.05 -12.84 -3.75
C ASN A 201 8.61 -12.95 -3.21
N VAL A 202 8.15 -11.95 -2.45
CA VAL A 202 6.77 -11.90 -1.94
C VAL A 202 5.75 -11.76 -3.06
N ILE A 203 6.03 -10.96 -4.09
CA ILE A 203 5.14 -10.80 -5.24
C ILE A 203 5.08 -12.11 -6.05
N GLU A 204 6.20 -12.79 -6.26
CA GLU A 204 6.21 -14.11 -6.92
C GLU A 204 5.44 -15.16 -6.12
N LEU A 205 5.59 -15.16 -4.78
CA LEU A 205 4.80 -15.99 -3.90
C LEU A 205 3.31 -15.73 -4.09
N GLY A 206 2.89 -14.45 -4.03
CA GLY A 206 1.51 -14.04 -4.30
C GLY A 206 1.00 -14.47 -5.67
N LYS A 207 1.80 -14.38 -6.74
CA LYS A 207 1.41 -14.88 -8.08
C LYS A 207 1.15 -16.39 -8.08
N SER A 208 1.94 -17.14 -7.31
CA SER A 208 1.88 -18.60 -7.25
C SER A 208 0.74 -19.13 -6.38
N THR A 209 0.42 -18.43 -5.29
CA THR A 209 -0.57 -18.89 -4.28
C THR A 209 -1.93 -18.23 -4.41
N ALA A 210 -2.01 -16.99 -4.91
CA ALA A 210 -3.26 -16.25 -4.91
C ALA A 210 -4.26 -16.79 -5.94
N PRO A 211 -5.57 -16.63 -5.67
CA PRO A 211 -6.63 -17.01 -6.60
C PRO A 211 -6.46 -16.37 -7.99
N SER A 212 -6.91 -17.09 -9.02
CA SER A 212 -6.69 -16.69 -10.42
C SER A 212 -7.20 -15.29 -10.74
N GLN A 213 -8.30 -14.83 -10.12
CA GLN A 213 -8.86 -13.50 -10.34
C GLN A 213 -7.97 -12.34 -9.86
N VAL A 214 -7.02 -12.60 -8.94
CA VAL A 214 -6.09 -11.58 -8.43
C VAL A 214 -4.66 -11.80 -8.90
N ARG A 215 -4.34 -12.87 -9.63
CA ARG A 215 -2.98 -13.08 -10.17
C ARG A 215 -2.51 -11.92 -11.04
N ARG A 216 -3.40 -11.37 -11.87
CA ARG A 216 -3.09 -10.21 -12.73
C ARG A 216 -2.69 -8.97 -11.91
N PHE A 217 -3.23 -8.83 -10.70
CA PHE A 217 -2.88 -7.75 -9.80
C PHE A 217 -1.39 -7.82 -9.41
N PHE A 218 -0.90 -9.00 -9.02
CA PHE A 218 0.51 -9.18 -8.67
C PHE A 218 1.45 -9.04 -9.88
N GLU A 219 1.02 -9.40 -11.09
CA GLU A 219 1.82 -9.14 -12.30
C GLU A 219 2.03 -7.65 -12.54
N LEU A 220 0.99 -6.84 -12.34
CA LEU A 220 1.09 -5.38 -12.40
C LEU A 220 1.99 -4.86 -11.27
N GLN A 221 1.82 -5.37 -10.05
CA GLN A 221 2.66 -5.01 -8.91
C GLN A 221 4.14 -5.33 -9.17
N MET A 222 4.46 -6.48 -9.79
CA MET A 222 5.83 -6.83 -10.18
C MET A 222 6.42 -5.80 -11.15
N SER A 223 5.66 -5.35 -12.14
CA SER A 223 6.15 -4.33 -13.06
C SER A 223 6.46 -3.00 -12.38
N MET A 224 5.67 -2.64 -11.36
CA MET A 224 5.89 -1.44 -10.54
C MET A 224 7.12 -1.61 -9.65
N GLU A 225 7.27 -2.78 -9.00
CA GLU A 225 8.40 -3.13 -8.15
C GLU A 225 9.73 -3.01 -8.90
N LEU A 226 9.83 -3.62 -10.08
CA LEU A 226 11.04 -3.55 -10.89
C LEU A 226 11.39 -2.11 -11.30
N ALA A 227 10.38 -1.29 -11.62
CA ALA A 227 10.60 0.13 -11.94
C ALA A 227 11.10 0.95 -10.75
N HIS A 228 10.65 0.64 -9.53
CA HIS A 228 11.16 1.26 -8.30
C HIS A 228 12.59 0.79 -8.00
N MET A 229 12.82 -0.53 -8.08
CA MET A 229 14.13 -1.14 -7.89
C MET A 229 15.18 -0.57 -8.84
N ASP A 230 14.83 -0.27 -10.10
CA ASP A 230 15.75 0.37 -11.05
C ASP A 230 16.20 1.77 -10.60
N VAL A 231 15.32 2.54 -9.96
CA VAL A 231 15.66 3.85 -9.38
C VAL A 231 16.57 3.68 -8.18
N ILE A 232 16.29 2.72 -7.30
CA ILE A 232 17.16 2.43 -6.14
C ILE A 232 18.52 1.88 -6.58
N LYS A 233 18.59 1.01 -7.59
CA LYS A 233 19.88 0.56 -8.17
C LYS A 233 20.69 1.72 -8.74
N ARG A 234 20.02 2.69 -9.36
CA ARG A 234 20.68 3.83 -10.01
C ARG A 234 21.18 4.89 -9.02
N PHE A 235 20.39 5.22 -8.00
CA PHE A 235 20.66 6.37 -7.12
C PHE A 235 20.90 5.99 -5.66
N GLY A 236 20.61 4.75 -5.25
CA GLY A 236 20.66 4.29 -3.87
C GLY A 236 19.55 4.88 -2.97
N ARG A 237 18.64 5.68 -3.54
CA ARG A 237 17.56 6.39 -2.86
C ARG A 237 16.54 6.93 -3.86
N TYR A 238 15.46 7.53 -3.38
CA TYR A 238 14.45 8.19 -4.20
C TYR A 238 14.73 9.70 -4.35
N PRO A 239 15.20 10.18 -5.51
CA PRO A 239 15.57 11.59 -5.66
C PRO A 239 14.37 12.55 -5.49
N HIS A 240 13.16 12.11 -5.83
CA HIS A 240 11.95 12.92 -5.70
C HIS A 240 11.58 13.24 -4.25
N ARG A 241 12.14 12.51 -3.26
CA ARG A 241 11.98 12.78 -1.83
C ARG A 241 13.00 13.79 -1.28
N ASN A 242 14.01 14.19 -2.08
CA ASN A 242 15.12 15.00 -1.59
C ASN A 242 14.68 16.32 -0.97
N ASP A 243 13.78 17.08 -1.62
CA ASP A 243 13.26 18.34 -1.09
C ASP A 243 12.52 18.14 0.25
N ALA A 244 11.60 17.16 0.29
CA ALA A 244 10.82 16.85 1.47
C ALA A 244 11.69 16.40 2.67
N LEU A 245 12.81 15.74 2.40
CA LEU A 245 13.75 15.23 3.40
C LEU A 245 14.95 16.18 3.65
N GLY A 246 14.98 17.37 3.04
CA GLY A 246 16.09 18.33 3.20
C GLY A 246 17.44 17.86 2.64
N ARG A 247 17.43 16.93 1.67
CA ARG A 247 18.64 16.37 1.04
C ARG A 247 19.06 17.21 -0.17
N GLN A 248 20.35 17.44 -0.33
CA GLN A 248 20.88 18.01 -1.57
C GLN A 248 20.88 16.94 -2.67
N SER A 249 20.31 17.29 -3.84
CA SER A 249 20.36 16.43 -5.02
C SER A 249 21.75 16.44 -5.65
N THR A 250 22.23 15.28 -6.09
CA THR A 250 23.41 15.19 -6.96
C THR A 250 23.08 15.75 -8.35
N ARG A 251 24.11 15.92 -9.19
CA ARG A 251 23.92 16.36 -10.59
C ARG A 251 23.01 15.41 -11.38
N ASP A 252 23.22 14.10 -11.24
CA ASP A 252 22.47 13.09 -11.99
C ASP A 252 21.03 12.98 -11.49
N GLU A 253 20.82 13.12 -10.18
CA GLU A 253 19.49 13.21 -9.57
C GLU A 253 18.74 14.45 -10.07
N ALA A 254 19.38 15.62 -10.09
CA ALA A 254 18.79 16.86 -10.58
C ALA A 254 18.42 16.77 -12.07
N LEU A 255 19.28 16.15 -12.89
CA LEU A 255 18.97 15.90 -14.30
C LEU A 255 17.77 14.97 -14.46
N TRP A 256 17.70 13.88 -13.70
CA TRP A 256 16.56 12.96 -13.72
C TRP A 256 15.26 13.66 -13.29
N LEU A 257 15.29 14.45 -12.21
CA LEU A 257 14.14 15.22 -11.74
C LEU A 257 13.68 16.30 -12.72
N SER A 258 14.61 16.90 -13.47
CA SER A 258 14.29 17.92 -14.47
C SER A 258 13.61 17.36 -15.72
N ASP A 259 13.75 16.06 -16.00
CA ASP A 259 13.08 15.36 -17.09
C ASP A 259 11.65 14.94 -16.69
N TYR A 260 10.87 15.93 -16.26
CA TYR A 260 9.58 15.74 -15.57
C TYR A 260 8.57 14.90 -16.38
N ASP A 261 8.49 15.12 -17.69
CA ASP A 261 7.55 14.40 -18.56
C ASP A 261 7.83 12.89 -18.58
N ASN A 262 9.10 12.49 -18.46
CA ASN A 262 9.53 11.10 -18.45
C ASN A 262 9.66 10.51 -17.04
N LEU A 263 9.40 11.29 -15.98
CA LEU A 263 9.35 10.74 -14.62
C LEU A 263 8.21 9.74 -14.48
N PRO A 264 8.44 8.63 -13.74
CA PRO A 264 7.38 7.68 -13.41
C PRO A 264 6.22 8.38 -12.69
N ALA A 265 4.99 7.94 -12.96
CA ALA A 265 3.78 8.54 -12.37
C ALA A 265 3.80 8.51 -10.83
N TRP A 266 4.33 7.44 -10.24
CA TRP A 266 4.48 7.29 -8.79
C TRP A 266 5.50 8.26 -8.17
N ALA A 267 6.54 8.67 -8.92
CA ALA A 267 7.46 9.70 -8.44
C ALA A 267 6.78 11.07 -8.47
N LYS A 268 6.05 11.36 -9.56
CA LYS A 268 5.32 12.62 -9.73
C LYS A 268 4.22 12.84 -8.70
N SER A 269 3.49 11.78 -8.32
CA SER A 269 2.39 11.88 -7.35
C SER A 269 2.82 12.28 -5.94
N GLN A 270 4.11 12.13 -5.63
CA GLN A 270 4.73 12.51 -4.34
C GLN A 270 5.43 13.87 -4.40
N MET A 271 5.55 14.48 -5.58
CA MET A 271 6.18 15.79 -5.76
C MET A 271 5.13 16.90 -5.61
N LYS A 272 5.53 18.05 -5.05
CA LYS A 272 4.72 19.28 -5.15
C LYS A 272 4.50 19.60 -6.64
N SER A 273 3.26 19.83 -7.06
CA SER A 273 2.95 20.08 -8.47
C SER A 273 3.80 21.24 -9.01
N PRO A 274 4.45 21.08 -10.17
CA PRO A 274 5.18 22.19 -10.80
C PRO A 274 4.15 23.23 -11.27
N GLY A 275 3.90 24.28 -10.48
CA GLY A 275 3.07 25.40 -10.93
C GLY A 275 2.04 26.01 -9.97
N LYS A 276 2.26 25.99 -8.65
CA LYS A 276 1.62 26.98 -7.76
C LYS A 276 2.70 27.70 -6.94
N LYS A 277 3.33 28.69 -7.58
CA LYS A 277 3.90 29.84 -6.88
C LYS A 277 2.82 30.89 -6.72
#